data_AF-A0A816F201-F1
#
_entry.id   AF-A0A816F201-F1
#
_cell.length_a   1.000
_cell.length_b   1.000
_cell.length_c   1.000
_cell.angle_alpha   90.00
_cell.angle_beta   90.00
_cell.angle_gamma   90.00
#
_symmetry.space_group_name_H-M   'P 1'
#
loop_
_entity.id
_entity.type
_entity.pdbx_description
1 polymer ?
#
loop_
_entity_poly.entity_id
_entity_poly.type
_entity_poly.pdbx_seq_one_letter_code
_entity_poly.pdbx_strand_id
1 'polypeptide(L)'
;MNLPESAKIRNTTILSSIVGEPFPTKLLNIFKRLHSSLCTIWNSYGPAETTIACTWHAVNLIEDYKSVPIGLPLPGYRCLILDEFH
;
A
#
# COMPACT_ATOMS: atom_id res chain seq x y z
N MET A 1 7.23 -1.40 -39.85
CA MET A 1 6.26 -0.42 -39.30
C MET A 1 6.44 -0.44 -37.80
N ASN A 2 7.22 0.50 -37.26
CA ASN A 2 7.63 0.52 -35.86
C ASN A 2 6.68 1.42 -35.08
N LEU A 3 6.13 0.90 -33.98
CA LEU A 3 5.31 1.67 -33.06
C LEU A 3 6.16 2.79 -32.42
N PRO A 4 5.60 3.99 -32.17
CA PRO A 4 6.33 5.10 -31.58
C PRO A 4 6.76 4.79 -30.14
N GLU A 5 7.94 5.28 -29.75
CA GLU A 5 8.57 5.04 -28.44
C GLU A 5 7.76 5.57 -27.24
N SER A 6 6.70 6.35 -27.52
CA SER A 6 5.69 6.79 -26.55
C SER A 6 4.77 5.68 -26.05
N ALA A 7 4.88 4.46 -26.59
CA ALA A 7 4.15 3.27 -26.16
C ALA A 7 4.93 2.39 -25.15
N LYS A 8 5.99 2.92 -24.50
CA LYS A 8 6.46 2.33 -23.24
C LYS A 8 5.36 2.60 -22.21
N ILE A 9 4.65 1.56 -21.77
CA ILE A 9 3.84 1.59 -20.55
C ILE A 9 4.82 1.86 -19.40
N ARG A 10 5.09 3.15 -19.15
CA ARG A 10 5.93 3.60 -18.05
C ARG A 10 5.03 3.58 -16.82
N ASN A 11 5.33 2.67 -15.91
CA ASN A 11 4.80 2.56 -14.55
C ASN A 11 3.34 2.09 -14.50
N THR A 12 3.17 0.76 -14.52
CA THR A 12 1.92 0.14 -14.07
C THR A 12 1.85 0.26 -12.55
N THR A 13 1.25 1.33 -12.01
CA THR A 13 0.94 1.40 -10.58
C THR A 13 -0.10 0.33 -10.24
N ILE A 14 0.36 -0.86 -9.86
CA ILE A 14 -0.50 -1.89 -9.28
C ILE A 14 -0.80 -1.48 -7.83
N LEU A 15 -1.93 -0.81 -7.63
CA LEU A 15 -2.46 -0.53 -6.30
C LEU A 15 -3.01 -1.83 -5.70
N SER A 16 -2.18 -2.52 -4.92
CA SER A 16 -2.60 -3.70 -4.15
C SER A 16 -3.02 -3.28 -2.75
N SER A 17 -4.26 -2.81 -2.58
CA SER A 17 -4.86 -2.56 -1.27
C SER A 17 -5.25 -3.88 -0.62
N ILE A 18 -4.57 -4.27 0.46
CA ILE A 18 -5.01 -5.35 1.35
C ILE A 18 -5.83 -4.69 2.46
N VAL A 19 -7.16 -4.71 2.31
CA VAL A 19 -8.08 -4.09 3.26
C VAL A 19 -8.63 -5.18 4.17
N GLY A 20 -8.50 -4.99 5.48
CA GLY A 20 -9.19 -5.83 6.48
C GLY A 20 -8.40 -7.02 7.02
N GLU A 21 -7.22 -7.34 6.49
CA GLU A 21 -6.31 -8.35 7.04
C GLU A 21 -4.86 -7.83 7.13
N PRO A 22 -4.02 -8.33 8.06
CA PRO A 22 -2.61 -7.96 8.10
C PRO A 22 -1.91 -8.31 6.78
N PHE A 23 -1.23 -7.36 6.15
CA PHE A 23 -0.46 -7.61 4.94
C PHE A 23 0.74 -8.54 5.24
N PRO A 24 0.73 -9.80 4.76
CA PRO A 24 1.79 -10.74 5.07
C PRO A 24 3.12 -10.35 4.41
N THR A 25 4.18 -10.29 5.20
CA THR A 25 5.55 -9.99 4.72
C THR A 25 6.04 -10.98 3.65
N LYS A 26 5.58 -12.24 3.71
CA LYS A 26 5.84 -13.26 2.68
C LYS A 26 5.31 -12.85 1.31
N LEU A 27 4.12 -12.25 1.26
CA LEU A 27 3.52 -11.77 0.01
C LEU A 27 4.26 -10.51 -0.49
N LEU A 28 4.62 -9.60 0.41
CA LEU A 28 5.46 -8.46 0.06
C LEU A 28 6.80 -8.90 -0.56
N ASN A 29 7.45 -9.92 0.00
CA ASN A 29 8.72 -10.44 -0.54
C ASN A 29 8.57 -11.06 -1.94
N ILE A 30 7.41 -11.63 -2.26
CA ILE A 30 7.10 -12.08 -3.63
C ILE A 30 6.99 -10.87 -4.56
N PHE A 31 6.27 -9.82 -4.16
CA PHE A 31 6.15 -8.60 -4.97
C PHE A 31 7.49 -7.89 -5.19
N LYS A 32 8.33 -7.79 -4.15
CA LYS A 32 9.70 -7.24 -4.27
C LYS A 32 10.52 -7.97 -5.32
N ARG A 33 10.42 -9.30 -5.37
CA ARG A 33 11.17 -10.13 -6.32
C ARG A 33 10.66 -9.99 -7.75
N LEU A 34 9.35 -9.89 -7.94
CA LEU A 34 8.74 -9.99 -9.27
C LEU A 34 8.50 -8.63 -9.95
N HIS A 35 8.28 -7.55 -9.19
CA HIS A 35 7.74 -6.29 -9.74
C HIS A 35 8.37 -5.01 -9.17
N SER A 36 9.52 -5.07 -8.48
CA SER A 36 10.06 -3.92 -7.73
C SER A 36 10.33 -2.65 -8.55
N SER A 37 10.57 -2.74 -9.85
CA SER A 37 10.76 -1.58 -10.73
C SER A 37 9.51 -1.14 -11.49
N LEU A 38 8.41 -1.88 -11.40
CA LEU A 38 7.23 -1.69 -12.25
C LEU A 38 5.97 -1.26 -11.51
N CYS A 39 5.89 -1.46 -10.18
CA CYS A 39 4.71 -1.11 -9.39
C CYS A 39 5.03 -0.38 -8.08
N THR A 40 4.09 0.46 -7.63
CA THR A 40 4.07 1.03 -6.29
C THR A 40 3.02 0.31 -5.46
N ILE A 41 3.41 -0.23 -4.31
CA ILE A 41 2.51 -0.96 -3.43
C ILE A 41 2.07 -0.03 -2.30
N TRP A 42 0.76 0.00 -2.03
CA TRP A 42 0.18 0.73 -0.91
C TRP A 42 -0.54 -0.24 -0.01
N ASN A 43 -0.20 -0.23 1.28
CA ASN A 43 -1.03 -0.87 2.28
C ASN A 43 -2.07 0.15 2.75
N SER A 44 -3.35 -0.21 2.78
CA SER A 44 -4.42 0.71 3.18
C SER A 44 -5.37 0.01 4.12
N TYR A 45 -5.83 0.71 5.15
CA TYR A 45 -6.77 0.15 6.11
C TYR A 45 -7.89 1.13 6.41
N GLY A 46 -9.09 0.58 6.56
CA GLY A 46 -10.24 1.22 7.17
C GLY A 46 -11.35 0.20 7.36
N PRO A 47 -12.11 0.25 8.46
CA PRO A 47 -13.33 -0.53 8.60
C PRO A 47 -14.44 0.01 7.66
N ALA A 48 -15.52 -0.76 7.47
CA ALA A 48 -16.60 -0.43 6.54
C ALA A 48 -17.23 0.95 6.84
N GLU A 49 -17.31 1.30 8.12
CA GLU A 49 -17.83 2.55 8.67
C GLU A 49 -17.02 3.79 8.23
N THR A 50 -15.79 3.60 7.73
CA THR A 50 -14.90 4.69 7.29
C THR A 50 -14.76 4.82 5.78
N THR A 51 -15.67 4.20 5.01
CA THR A 51 -15.68 4.22 3.54
C THR A 51 -14.44 3.54 2.93
N ILE A 52 -14.28 2.24 3.20
CA ILE A 52 -13.25 1.35 2.63
C ILE A 52 -11.84 1.57 3.21
N ALA A 53 -11.32 2.80 3.24
CA ALA A 53 -9.99 3.09 3.77
C ALA A 53 -9.94 4.47 4.44
N CYS A 54 -9.26 4.54 5.58
CA CYS A 54 -9.00 5.79 6.31
C CYS A 54 -7.50 6.04 6.54
N THR A 55 -6.65 5.05 6.27
CA THR A 55 -5.19 5.13 6.37
C THR A 55 -4.50 4.51 5.17
N TRP A 56 -3.28 4.97 4.87
CA TRP A 56 -2.43 4.47 3.78
C TRP A 56 -0.93 4.51 4.14
N HIS A 57 -0.20 3.50 3.68
CA HIS A 57 1.25 3.38 3.77
C HIS A 57 1.83 3.08 2.38
N ALA A 58 2.69 3.96 1.87
CA ALA A 58 3.50 3.66 0.70
C ALA A 58 4.59 2.65 1.11
N VAL A 59 4.50 1.40 0.64
CA VAL A 59 5.43 0.36 1.06
C VAL A 59 6.81 0.63 0.48
N ASN A 60 7.80 0.77 1.35
CA ASN A 60 9.18 0.91 0.93
C ASN A 60 9.77 -0.47 0.58
N LEU A 61 10.00 -0.72 -0.72
CA LEU A 61 10.45 -2.04 -1.18
C LEU A 61 11.86 -2.41 -0.72
N ILE A 62 12.69 -1.46 -0.29
CA ILE A 62 14.03 -1.75 0.26
C ILE A 62 14.03 -2.06 1.76
N GLU A 63 12.95 -1.74 2.48
CA GLU A 63 12.87 -1.90 3.93
C GLU A 63 12.49 -3.33 4.33
N ASP A 64 13.11 -3.88 5.37
CA ASP A 64 12.73 -5.18 5.92
C ASP A 64 11.67 -5.02 7.03
N TYR A 65 10.42 -5.28 6.68
CA TYR A 65 9.28 -5.14 7.59
C TYR A 65 9.07 -6.41 8.42
N LYS A 66 8.98 -6.28 9.74
CA LYS A 66 8.41 -7.32 10.60
C LYS A 66 6.88 -7.43 10.44
N SER A 67 6.23 -6.30 10.22
CA SER A 67 4.82 -6.15 9.85
C SER A 67 4.70 -4.90 8.99
N VAL A 68 3.87 -4.93 7.94
CA VAL A 68 3.68 -3.78 7.07
C VAL A 68 2.70 -2.81 7.74
N PRO A 69 3.09 -1.55 8.03
CA PRO A 69 2.20 -0.59 8.68
C PRO A 69 0.95 -0.30 7.85
N ILE A 70 -0.14 0.09 8.52
CA ILE A 70 -1.33 0.65 7.86
C ILE A 70 -1.14 2.13 7.48
N GLY A 71 -0.11 2.76 8.03
CA GLY A 71 0.37 4.09 7.65
C GLY A 71 -0.38 5.24 8.32
N LEU A 72 -0.51 6.35 7.58
CA LEU A 72 -1.03 7.62 8.10
C LEU A 72 -2.48 7.84 7.67
N PRO A 73 -3.25 8.68 8.39
CA PRO A 73 -4.59 9.06 7.98
C PRO A 73 -4.61 9.69 6.59
N LEU A 74 -5.65 9.34 5.81
CA LEU A 74 -5.98 10.04 4.57
C LEU A 74 -6.43 11.48 4.87
N PRO A 75 -6.34 12.41 3.90
CA PRO A 75 -6.85 13.77 4.07
C PRO A 75 -8.31 13.79 4.55
N GLY A 76 -8.59 14.57 5.59
CA GLY A 76 -9.92 14.64 6.21
C GLY A 76 -10.21 13.57 7.26
N TYR A 77 -9.34 12.56 7.43
CA TYR A 77 -9.45 11.55 8.47
C TYR A 77 -8.54 11.86 9.66
N ARG A 78 -8.89 11.31 10.83
CA ARG A 78 -8.04 11.30 12.02
C ARG A 78 -7.98 9.87 12.55
N CYS A 79 -6.77 9.43 12.90
CA CYS A 79 -6.56 8.18 13.62
C CYS A 79 -6.08 8.52 15.02
N LEU A 80 -6.80 8.04 16.03
CA LEU A 80 -6.50 8.28 17.43
C LEU A 80 -6.18 6.93 18.08
N ILE A 81 -5.07 6.87 18.81
CA ILE A 81 -4.74 5.74 19.68
C ILE A 81 -4.96 6.25 21.09
N LEU A 82 -5.95 5.68 21.76
CA LEU A 82 -6.40 6.09 23.09
C LEU A 82 -6.04 5.00 24.10
N ASP A 83 -5.84 5.40 25.36
CA ASP A 83 -5.78 4.47 26.49
C ASP A 83 -7.20 4.25 27.05
N GLU A 84 -7.31 3.65 28.23
CA GLU A 84 -8.60 3.38 28.87
C GLU A 84 -9.27 4.62 29.50
N PHE A 85 -8.57 5.76 29.58
CA PHE A 85 -9.02 6.97 30.25
C PHE A 85 -9.32 8.14 29.30
N HIS A 86 -9.19 7.93 27.99
CA HIS A 86 -9.53 8.88 26.93
C HIS A 86 -10.57 8.27 25.98
#